data_AF-A0A6N2V1V3-F1
#
_entry.id   AF-A0A6N2V1V3-F1
#
_cell.length_a   1.000
_cell.length_b   1.000
_cell.length_c   1.000
_cell.angle_alpha   90.00
_cell.angle_beta   90.00
_cell.angle_gamma   90.00
#
_symmetry.space_group_name_H-M   'P 1'
#
loop_
_entity.id
_entity.type
_entity.pdbx_description
1 polymer ?
#
loop_
_entity_poly.entity_id
_entity_poly.type
_entity_poly.pdbx_seq_one_letter_code
_entity_poly.pdbx_strand_id
1 'polypeptide(L)'
;MDSTPRPCLFSSNPSPKRAPETFWQELEPSLAAGAAYAAAPDQWAASGSDLSLVRFCVQQGKAPVMGVLSPTGLDWEPYGELPFLELVNIYAHRAFELLEAGVSALWVEGALSLGEARAAVLGARQTGLPIHLTMAVDADGESPQNADVLASLVTLQGLGIQSFGLAFTGGEEDLLDLVEHLIPHARIPLAVCLPLLAPEELARLTRELLSRGVSRFYTAAGMGKEALLLLTSLFAQAFSLPPAEEETLAACADQTFFLREDMAYSDLLECSVDMADQVISAEDSGCEILQIHIGSLDDAYQFGLNADMMRLPVSLVADNVEALETALIYYNGRAIIDSLCDLDEETISTLAKGYNALVL
;
A
#
# COMPACT_ATOMS: atom_id res chain seq x y z
N MET A 1 -8.06 23.64 17.84
CA MET A 1 -6.82 23.23 17.15
C MET A 1 -7.19 23.05 15.70
N ASP A 2 -6.49 23.75 14.81
CA ASP A 2 -6.77 23.72 13.37
C ASP A 2 -6.54 22.29 12.87
N SER A 3 -7.61 21.59 12.51
CA SER A 3 -7.60 20.17 12.10
C SER A 3 -7.29 20.00 10.61
N THR A 4 -6.88 21.08 9.93
CA THR A 4 -6.46 21.02 8.54
C THR A 4 -5.13 20.28 8.42
N PRO A 5 -5.05 19.17 7.67
CA PRO A 5 -3.80 18.48 7.43
C PRO A 5 -2.84 19.44 6.71
N ARG A 6 -1.59 19.49 7.17
CA ARG A 6 -0.53 20.23 6.47
C ARG A 6 0.16 19.32 5.47
N PRO A 7 0.65 19.84 4.33
CA PRO A 7 1.49 19.07 3.45
C PRO A 7 2.77 18.65 4.19
N CYS A 8 3.22 17.42 3.95
CA CYS A 8 4.42 16.86 4.55
C CYS A 8 5.38 16.42 3.45
N LEU A 9 6.66 16.73 3.64
CA LEU A 9 7.77 16.22 2.82
C LEU A 9 8.49 15.13 3.60
N PHE A 10 8.58 13.95 3.02
CA PHE A 10 9.49 12.89 3.41
C PHE A 10 10.72 12.97 2.53
N SER A 11 11.88 12.70 3.08
CA SER A 11 13.10 12.66 2.27
C SER A 11 14.05 11.67 2.90
N SER A 12 14.77 10.95 2.05
CA SER A 12 15.97 10.21 2.45
C SER A 12 17.06 11.16 2.96
N ASN A 13 16.92 12.46 2.66
CA ASN A 13 17.73 13.53 3.21
C ASN A 13 17.09 14.13 4.49
N PRO A 14 17.90 14.52 5.48
CA PRO A 14 17.39 15.19 6.68
C PRO A 14 16.60 16.49 6.45
N SER A 15 15.87 16.97 7.47
CA SER A 15 15.16 18.26 7.37
C SER A 15 16.12 19.46 7.21
N PRO A 16 16.04 20.27 6.13
CA PRO A 16 16.95 21.38 5.89
C PRO A 16 16.73 22.58 6.83
N LYS A 17 15.59 22.66 7.53
CA LYS A 17 15.27 23.75 8.46
C LYS A 17 15.85 23.57 9.87
N ARG A 18 16.27 22.36 10.25
CA ARG A 18 16.71 22.03 11.62
C ARG A 18 18.12 21.45 11.70
N ALA A 19 18.75 21.23 10.55
CA ALA A 19 20.06 20.62 10.44
C ALA A 19 21.16 21.69 10.24
N PRO A 20 22.18 21.76 11.13
CA PRO A 20 23.35 22.62 10.91
C PRO A 20 24.15 22.15 9.68
N GLU A 21 24.92 23.04 9.03
CA GLU A 21 25.71 22.69 7.84
C GLU A 21 26.70 21.54 8.06
N THR A 22 27.28 21.45 9.25
CA THR A 22 28.18 20.35 9.64
C THR A 22 27.49 18.99 9.62
N PHE A 23 26.20 18.94 9.97
CA PHE A 23 25.42 17.70 9.95
C PHE A 23 25.15 17.23 8.52
N TRP A 24 25.06 18.13 7.55
CA TRP A 24 24.95 17.77 6.13
C TRP A 24 26.26 17.16 5.59
N GLN A 25 27.40 17.69 6.01
CA GLN A 25 28.73 17.16 5.66
C GLN A 25 28.98 15.77 6.28
N GLU A 26 28.49 15.53 7.50
CA GLU A 26 28.60 14.23 8.17
C GLU A 26 27.70 13.15 7.54
N LEU A 27 26.54 13.54 6.97
CA LEU A 27 25.60 12.62 6.33
C LEU A 27 25.90 12.36 4.85
N GLU A 28 26.66 13.23 4.18
CA GLU A 28 27.00 13.12 2.75
C GLU A 28 27.50 11.72 2.34
N PRO A 29 28.39 11.05 3.10
CA PRO A 29 28.83 9.69 2.78
C PRO A 29 27.69 8.65 2.89
N SER A 30 26.79 8.82 3.86
CA SER A 30 25.64 7.94 4.11
C SER A 30 24.51 8.16 3.09
N LEU A 31 24.30 9.39 2.64
CA LEU A 31 23.36 9.73 1.56
C LEU A 31 23.86 9.21 0.21
N ALA A 32 25.17 9.29 -0.05
CA ALA A 32 25.80 8.67 -1.23
C ALA A 32 25.68 7.14 -1.20
N ALA A 33 25.81 6.51 -0.03
CA ALA A 33 25.58 5.08 0.15
C ALA A 33 24.10 4.70 -0.06
N GLY A 34 23.15 5.50 0.45
CA GLY A 34 21.72 5.30 0.21
C GLY A 34 21.31 5.45 -1.26
N ALA A 35 21.92 6.40 -2.00
CA ALA A 35 21.70 6.55 -3.43
C ALA A 35 22.28 5.36 -4.24
N ALA A 36 23.38 4.77 -3.78
CA ALA A 36 23.92 3.54 -4.37
C ALA A 36 23.04 2.30 -4.06
N TYR A 37 22.40 2.27 -2.89
CA TYR A 37 21.44 1.22 -2.50
C TYR A 37 20.15 1.29 -3.35
N ALA A 38 19.62 2.50 -3.58
CA ALA A 38 18.48 2.73 -4.48
C ALA A 38 18.78 2.38 -5.95
N ALA A 39 20.06 2.30 -6.33
CA ALA A 39 20.49 1.94 -7.68
C ALA A 39 20.71 0.42 -7.88
N ALA A 40 20.58 -0.40 -6.84
CA ALA A 40 20.79 -1.85 -6.89
C ALA A 40 19.89 -2.61 -5.89
N PRO A 41 18.58 -2.70 -6.15
CA PRO A 41 17.61 -3.34 -5.25
C PRO A 41 17.86 -4.85 -5.00
N ASP A 42 18.59 -5.53 -5.89
CA ASP A 42 18.79 -6.99 -5.88
C ASP A 42 19.71 -7.52 -4.75
N GLN A 43 20.30 -6.64 -3.92
CA GLN A 43 21.36 -7.01 -2.95
C GLN A 43 20.85 -7.40 -1.56
N TRP A 44 19.54 -7.60 -1.37
CA TRP A 44 18.92 -7.86 -0.07
C TRP A 44 19.49 -9.10 0.66
N ALA A 45 19.71 -10.21 -0.05
CA ALA A 45 19.92 -11.51 0.59
C ALA A 45 21.31 -11.73 1.25
N ALA A 46 22.28 -10.83 1.07
CA ALA A 46 23.68 -11.10 1.42
C ALA A 46 24.29 -10.22 2.54
N SER A 47 23.61 -9.17 3.00
CA SER A 47 24.16 -8.29 4.03
C SER A 47 23.28 -8.26 5.28
N GLY A 48 23.82 -8.75 6.41
CA GLY A 48 23.22 -8.50 7.72
C GLY A 48 22.95 -7.01 7.85
N SER A 49 21.72 -6.67 8.20
CA SER A 49 21.17 -5.34 7.98
C SER A 49 21.87 -4.29 8.85
N ASP A 50 22.79 -3.53 8.25
CA ASP A 50 23.48 -2.45 8.95
C ASP A 50 22.50 -1.31 9.24
N LEU A 51 21.94 -1.32 10.46
CA LEU A 51 21.06 -0.26 10.97
C LEU A 51 21.84 0.86 11.66
N SER A 52 23.17 0.92 11.54
CA SER A 52 24.00 1.93 12.21
C SER A 52 23.59 3.35 11.81
N LEU A 53 23.30 3.59 10.52
CA LEU A 53 22.83 4.89 10.03
C LEU A 53 21.46 5.25 10.61
N VAL A 54 20.51 4.31 10.64
CA VAL A 54 19.18 4.53 11.22
C VAL A 54 19.32 4.89 12.70
N ARG A 55 20.09 4.10 13.47
CA ARG A 55 20.34 4.35 14.89
C ARG A 55 21.05 5.68 15.12
N PHE A 56 22.01 6.05 14.29
CA PHE A 56 22.67 7.34 14.34
C PHE A 56 21.66 8.47 14.13
N CYS A 57 20.84 8.43 13.08
CA CYS A 57 19.81 9.42 12.80
C CYS A 57 18.79 9.56 13.93
N VAL A 58 18.34 8.43 14.50
CA VAL A 58 17.42 8.40 15.65
C VAL A 58 18.07 9.08 16.87
N GLN A 59 19.34 8.75 17.19
CA GLN A 59 20.06 9.33 18.32
C GLN A 59 20.27 10.84 18.20
N GLN A 60 20.37 11.38 16.97
CA GLN A 60 20.45 12.83 16.76
C GLN A 60 19.18 13.55 17.20
N GLY A 61 18.00 12.90 17.16
CA GLY A 61 16.73 13.43 17.68
C GLY A 61 16.22 14.71 17.00
N LYS A 62 16.73 15.06 15.80
CA LYS A 62 16.43 16.33 15.12
C LYS A 62 15.12 16.29 14.32
N ALA A 63 14.72 15.11 13.84
CA ALA A 63 13.52 14.85 13.07
C ALA A 63 13.03 13.40 13.29
N PRO A 64 11.73 13.12 13.08
CA PRO A 64 11.23 11.75 13.04
C PRO A 64 11.98 10.94 11.97
N VAL A 65 12.38 9.72 12.31
CA VAL A 65 13.03 8.78 11.38
C VAL A 65 12.00 7.70 11.04
N MET A 66 11.91 7.33 9.77
CA MET A 66 11.08 6.23 9.29
C MET A 66 11.98 5.08 8.85
N GLY A 67 11.57 3.86 9.17
CA GLY A 67 12.24 2.66 8.68
C GLY A 67 11.70 2.27 7.31
N VAL A 68 12.57 2.02 6.34
CA VAL A 68 12.17 1.63 4.99
C VAL A 68 12.05 0.11 4.89
N LEU A 69 10.94 -0.36 4.33
CA LEU A 69 10.68 -1.74 3.93
C LEU A 69 10.62 -1.75 2.40
N SER A 70 11.66 -2.26 1.75
CA SER A 70 11.74 -2.34 0.29
C SER A 70 11.14 -3.66 -0.22
N PRO A 71 10.82 -3.75 -1.52
CA PRO A 71 10.34 -5.00 -2.13
C PRO A 71 11.33 -6.13 -1.91
N THR A 72 10.83 -7.34 -1.71
CA THR A 72 11.68 -8.50 -1.41
C THR A 72 12.33 -9.08 -2.66
N GLY A 73 11.71 -8.91 -3.82
CA GLY A 73 12.10 -9.54 -5.08
C GLY A 73 11.98 -11.06 -5.07
N LEU A 74 11.29 -11.64 -4.08
CA LEU A 74 11.05 -13.08 -3.96
C LEU A 74 9.78 -13.46 -4.70
N ASP A 75 9.79 -14.63 -5.35
CA ASP A 75 8.58 -15.24 -5.90
C ASP A 75 7.82 -15.96 -4.78
N TRP A 76 6.52 -15.73 -4.68
CA TRP A 76 5.64 -16.27 -3.64
C TRP A 76 4.35 -16.83 -4.24
N GLU A 77 3.67 -17.69 -3.50
CA GLU A 77 2.46 -18.39 -3.94
C GLU A 77 1.37 -17.42 -4.42
N PRO A 78 0.66 -17.70 -5.53
CA PRO A 78 0.71 -18.95 -6.31
C PRO A 78 1.82 -18.99 -7.37
N TYR A 79 2.59 -17.90 -7.56
CA TYR A 79 3.58 -17.78 -8.63
C TYR A 79 4.97 -18.33 -8.30
N GLY A 80 5.24 -18.56 -7.01
CA GLY A 80 6.50 -19.10 -6.49
C GLY A 80 6.31 -20.10 -5.35
N GLU A 81 7.43 -20.54 -4.78
CA GLU A 81 7.46 -21.55 -3.71
C GLU A 81 7.36 -20.97 -2.29
N LEU A 82 7.54 -19.65 -2.13
CA LEU A 82 7.45 -19.01 -0.82
C LEU A 82 5.99 -18.86 -0.40
N PRO A 83 5.56 -19.42 0.75
CA PRO A 83 4.20 -19.21 1.22
C PRO A 83 3.92 -17.75 1.54
N PHE A 84 2.71 -17.27 1.25
CA PHE A 84 2.32 -15.88 1.51
C PHE A 84 2.55 -15.46 2.98
N LEU A 85 2.22 -16.35 3.94
CA LEU A 85 2.45 -16.07 5.37
C LEU A 85 3.94 -15.98 5.73
N GLU A 86 4.83 -16.65 4.99
CA GLU A 86 6.26 -16.47 5.18
C GLU A 86 6.75 -15.13 4.62
N LEU A 87 6.17 -14.66 3.51
CA LEU A 87 6.41 -13.29 3.02
C LEU A 87 5.98 -12.25 4.07
N VAL A 88 4.82 -12.44 4.70
CA VAL A 88 4.34 -11.61 5.83
C VAL A 88 5.35 -11.62 6.98
N ASN A 89 5.88 -12.80 7.34
CA ASN A 89 6.88 -12.96 8.41
C ASN A 89 8.19 -12.24 8.10
N ILE A 90 8.66 -12.26 6.85
CA ILE A 90 9.86 -11.53 6.41
C ILE A 90 9.69 -10.03 6.67
N TYR A 91 8.56 -9.44 6.27
CA TYR A 91 8.26 -8.04 6.54
C TYR A 91 8.09 -7.74 8.04
N ALA A 92 7.44 -8.63 8.79
CA ALA A 92 7.28 -8.49 10.24
C ALA A 92 8.64 -8.45 10.95
N HIS A 93 9.52 -9.40 10.66
CA HIS A 93 10.87 -9.46 11.24
C HIS A 93 11.62 -8.16 10.98
N ARG A 94 11.61 -7.68 9.73
CA ARG A 94 12.29 -6.44 9.36
C ARG A 94 11.69 -5.21 10.06
N ALA A 95 10.36 -5.15 10.17
CA ALA A 95 9.67 -4.08 10.86
C ALA A 95 10.04 -4.03 12.35
N PHE A 96 10.17 -5.19 13.02
CA PHE A 96 10.60 -5.25 14.42
C PHE A 96 12.07 -4.81 14.60
N GLU A 97 12.98 -5.18 13.70
CA GLU A 97 14.37 -4.67 13.75
C GLU A 97 14.42 -3.14 13.66
N LEU A 98 13.58 -2.55 12.81
CA LEU A 98 13.47 -1.10 12.65
C LEU A 98 12.85 -0.44 13.90
N LEU A 99 11.82 -1.06 14.49
CA LEU A 99 11.24 -0.63 15.76
C LEU A 99 12.31 -0.61 16.87
N GLU A 100 13.10 -1.66 17.00
CA GLU A 100 14.20 -1.74 17.98
C GLU A 100 15.30 -0.70 17.72
N ALA A 101 15.51 -0.28 16.47
CA ALA A 101 16.40 0.82 16.12
C ALA A 101 15.84 2.20 16.51
N GLY A 102 14.56 2.28 16.91
CA GLY A 102 13.91 3.48 17.43
C GLY A 102 13.26 4.36 16.37
N VAL A 103 12.88 3.79 15.22
CA VAL A 103 12.11 4.52 14.20
C VAL A 103 10.70 4.87 14.71
N SER A 104 10.13 5.93 14.18
CA SER A 104 8.82 6.46 14.59
C SER A 104 7.65 6.04 13.69
N ALA A 105 7.95 5.49 12.52
CA ALA A 105 7.00 5.00 11.53
C ALA A 105 7.73 4.10 10.51
N LEU A 106 6.98 3.41 9.68
CA LEU A 106 7.47 2.54 8.62
C LEU A 106 7.06 3.09 7.25
N TRP A 107 7.92 2.89 6.25
CA TRP A 107 7.69 3.28 4.87
C TRP A 107 7.89 2.05 3.96
N VAL A 108 6.80 1.51 3.43
CA VAL A 108 6.84 0.47 2.41
C VAL A 108 7.11 1.15 1.07
N GLU A 109 8.29 0.94 0.53
CA GLU A 109 8.78 1.59 -0.68
C GLU A 109 8.45 0.75 -1.91
N GLY A 110 7.84 1.36 -2.92
CA GLY A 110 7.73 0.82 -4.28
C GLY A 110 7.25 -0.64 -4.40
N ALA A 111 6.23 -1.05 -3.64
CA ALA A 111 5.70 -2.40 -3.73
C ALA A 111 5.29 -2.74 -5.17
N LEU A 112 5.64 -3.95 -5.62
CA LEU A 112 5.53 -4.36 -7.03
C LEU A 112 4.20 -5.02 -7.38
N SER A 113 3.44 -5.43 -6.36
CA SER A 113 2.11 -6.03 -6.49
C SER A 113 1.25 -5.71 -5.27
N LEU A 114 -0.07 -5.85 -5.42
CA LEU A 114 -0.99 -5.70 -4.29
C LEU A 114 -0.73 -6.75 -3.20
N GLY A 115 -0.41 -7.99 -3.58
CA GLY A 115 -0.10 -9.05 -2.63
C GLY A 115 1.16 -8.76 -1.80
N GLU A 116 2.24 -8.29 -2.43
CA GLU A 116 3.45 -7.89 -1.70
C GLU A 116 3.18 -6.69 -0.77
N ALA A 117 2.44 -5.70 -1.26
CA ALA A 117 2.03 -4.54 -0.46
C ALA A 117 1.20 -4.97 0.78
N ARG A 118 0.24 -5.89 0.58
CA ARG A 118 -0.55 -6.47 1.67
C ARG A 118 0.31 -7.23 2.66
N ALA A 119 1.24 -8.07 2.18
CA ALA A 119 2.15 -8.80 3.05
C ALA A 119 2.99 -7.85 3.93
N ALA A 120 3.49 -6.77 3.34
CA ALA A 120 4.22 -5.73 4.05
C ALA A 120 3.37 -5.06 5.13
N VAL A 121 2.13 -4.69 4.84
CA VAL A 121 1.21 -4.07 5.80
C VAL A 121 0.83 -5.04 6.92
N LEU A 122 0.47 -6.29 6.59
CA LEU A 122 0.09 -7.32 7.57
C LEU A 122 1.25 -7.69 8.50
N GLY A 123 2.48 -7.73 7.99
CA GLY A 123 3.68 -7.98 8.79
C GLY A 123 4.02 -6.78 9.67
N ALA A 124 4.12 -5.59 9.06
CA ALA A 124 4.52 -4.36 9.73
C ALA A 124 3.54 -3.90 10.82
N ARG A 125 2.22 -4.12 10.64
CA ARG A 125 1.19 -3.63 11.58
C ARG A 125 1.33 -4.23 12.98
N GLN A 126 1.97 -5.40 13.09
CA GLN A 126 2.24 -6.08 14.36
C GLN A 126 3.15 -5.25 15.28
N THR A 127 3.95 -4.34 14.72
CA THR A 127 4.80 -3.41 15.49
C THR A 127 4.01 -2.29 16.18
N GLY A 128 2.77 -2.02 15.73
CA GLY A 128 1.98 -0.87 16.14
C GLY A 128 2.49 0.49 15.62
N LEU A 129 3.54 0.50 14.79
CA LEU A 129 4.04 1.73 14.16
C LEU A 129 3.11 2.18 13.01
N PRO A 130 2.97 3.50 12.79
CA PRO A 130 2.26 4.00 11.61
C PRO A 130 2.95 3.57 10.32
N ILE A 131 2.19 3.06 9.35
CA ILE A 131 2.72 2.56 8.07
C ILE A 131 2.34 3.52 6.96
N HIS A 132 3.31 3.95 6.19
CA HIS A 132 3.13 4.67 4.93
C HIS A 132 3.55 3.73 3.80
N LEU A 133 2.86 3.77 2.67
CA LEU A 133 3.11 2.83 1.60
C LEU A 133 3.11 3.52 0.24
N THR A 134 3.99 3.06 -0.64
CA THR A 134 4.02 3.45 -2.04
C THR A 134 4.03 2.23 -2.93
N MET A 135 3.24 2.28 -4.00
CA MET A 135 3.24 1.28 -5.09
C MET A 135 4.15 1.76 -6.21
N ALA A 136 4.89 0.84 -6.84
CA ALA A 136 5.51 1.11 -8.14
C ALA A 136 4.40 1.11 -9.20
N VAL A 137 4.29 2.18 -9.99
CA VAL A 137 3.18 2.37 -10.93
C VAL A 137 3.68 3.05 -12.21
N ASP A 138 3.22 2.59 -13.36
CA ASP A 138 3.53 3.18 -14.66
C ASP A 138 2.49 4.24 -15.09
N ALA A 139 2.60 4.71 -16.34
CA ALA A 139 1.73 5.75 -16.88
C ALA A 139 0.26 5.31 -17.03
N ASP A 140 0.00 4.01 -17.14
CA ASP A 140 -1.34 3.45 -17.29
C ASP A 140 -2.01 3.20 -15.93
N GLY A 141 -1.29 3.43 -14.82
CA GLY A 141 -1.81 3.21 -13.48
C GLY A 141 -1.65 1.77 -12.99
N GLU A 142 -0.82 0.98 -13.66
CA GLU A 142 -0.59 -0.42 -13.33
C GLU A 142 0.76 -0.62 -12.64
N SER A 143 0.80 -1.58 -11.71
CA SER A 143 2.06 -2.05 -11.12
C SER A 143 2.74 -3.08 -12.02
N PRO A 144 4.06 -3.33 -11.87
CA PRO A 144 4.79 -4.31 -12.68
C PRO A 144 4.22 -5.74 -12.67
N GLN A 145 3.41 -6.10 -11.67
CA GLN A 145 2.72 -7.38 -11.56
C GLN A 145 1.20 -7.22 -11.75
N ASN A 146 0.78 -6.29 -12.60
CA ASN A 146 -0.59 -6.08 -13.08
C ASN A 146 -1.63 -5.74 -11.99
N ALA A 147 -1.22 -5.22 -10.84
CA ALA A 147 -2.18 -4.65 -9.89
C ALA A 147 -2.60 -3.24 -10.31
N ASP A 148 -3.91 -2.98 -10.33
CA ASP A 148 -4.49 -1.67 -10.59
C ASP A 148 -4.29 -0.75 -9.37
N VAL A 149 -3.94 0.52 -9.62
CA VAL A 149 -3.61 1.46 -8.55
C VAL A 149 -4.83 1.88 -7.74
N LEU A 150 -6.02 1.96 -8.34
CA LEU A 150 -7.24 2.32 -7.62
C LEU A 150 -7.68 1.15 -6.72
N ALA A 151 -7.64 -0.07 -7.23
CA ALA A 151 -7.85 -1.30 -6.48
C ALA A 151 -6.87 -1.41 -5.30
N SER A 152 -5.60 -1.08 -5.54
CA SER A 152 -4.57 -1.03 -4.51
C SER A 152 -4.86 0.03 -3.45
N LEU A 153 -5.24 1.24 -3.83
CA LEU A 153 -5.64 2.31 -2.90
C LEU A 153 -6.83 1.87 -2.05
N VAL A 154 -7.91 1.41 -2.68
CA VAL A 154 -9.16 1.03 -2.01
C VAL A 154 -8.92 -0.12 -1.04
N THR A 155 -8.11 -1.10 -1.42
CA THR A 155 -7.75 -2.27 -0.60
C THR A 155 -6.85 -1.89 0.56
N LEU A 156 -5.74 -1.19 0.32
CA LEU A 156 -4.72 -0.96 1.35
C LEU A 156 -5.14 0.11 2.35
N GLN A 157 -5.91 1.14 1.94
CA GLN A 157 -6.29 2.22 2.84
C GLN A 157 -7.12 1.75 4.04
N GLY A 158 -7.92 0.69 3.89
CA GLY A 158 -8.66 0.13 5.02
C GLY A 158 -7.88 -0.88 5.86
N LEU A 159 -6.67 -1.27 5.45
CA LEU A 159 -5.77 -2.07 6.29
C LEU A 159 -5.01 -1.21 7.33
N GLY A 160 -5.31 0.09 7.39
CA GLY A 160 -4.80 0.99 8.43
C GLY A 160 -3.47 1.68 8.08
N ILE A 161 -3.10 1.78 6.79
CA ILE A 161 -1.98 2.62 6.37
C ILE A 161 -2.34 4.11 6.51
N GLN A 162 -1.34 4.96 6.78
CA GLN A 162 -1.48 6.38 7.04
C GLN A 162 -1.36 7.26 5.79
N SER A 163 -0.78 6.73 4.72
CA SER A 163 -0.79 7.34 3.39
C SER A 163 -0.52 6.28 2.33
N PHE A 164 -1.16 6.45 1.18
CA PHE A 164 -0.92 5.65 -0.01
C PHE A 164 -0.21 6.52 -1.04
N GLY A 165 0.80 5.99 -1.73
CA GLY A 165 1.57 6.79 -2.68
C GLY A 165 2.05 6.07 -3.91
N LEU A 166 2.60 6.87 -4.80
CA LEU A 166 2.95 6.48 -6.16
C LEU A 166 4.46 6.67 -6.38
N ALA A 167 5.19 5.57 -6.49
CA ALA A 167 6.52 5.52 -7.09
C ALA A 167 6.35 5.47 -8.61
N PHE A 168 5.91 6.61 -9.15
CA PHE A 168 5.41 6.73 -10.51
C PHE A 168 6.53 6.82 -11.55
N THR A 169 6.37 6.09 -12.66
CA THR A 169 7.19 6.21 -13.86
C THR A 169 6.32 6.60 -15.05
N GLY A 170 6.55 7.79 -15.61
CA GLY A 170 5.74 8.30 -16.72
C GLY A 170 5.92 9.81 -16.92
N GLY A 171 5.00 10.44 -17.65
CA GLY A 171 4.96 11.88 -17.87
C GLY A 171 4.32 12.67 -16.72
N GLU A 172 4.53 14.00 -16.71
CA GLU A 172 3.86 14.90 -15.75
C GLU A 172 2.34 14.89 -15.93
N GLU A 173 1.84 14.86 -17.17
CA GLU A 173 0.41 14.84 -17.49
C GLU A 173 -0.23 13.53 -16.98
N ASP A 174 0.37 12.38 -17.30
CA ASP A 174 -0.08 11.07 -16.83
C ASP A 174 -0.18 11.00 -15.29
N LEU A 175 0.82 11.54 -14.57
CA LEU A 175 0.80 11.62 -13.11
C LEU A 175 -0.37 12.47 -12.58
N LEU A 176 -0.64 13.60 -13.22
CA LEU A 176 -1.71 14.50 -12.81
C LEU A 176 -3.08 13.85 -13.04
N ASP A 177 -3.28 13.21 -14.19
CA ASP A 177 -4.50 12.49 -14.53
C ASP A 177 -4.74 11.33 -13.53
N LEU A 178 -3.68 10.58 -13.21
CA LEU A 178 -3.75 9.49 -12.23
C LEU A 178 -4.12 10.00 -10.83
N VAL A 179 -3.53 11.11 -10.40
CA VAL A 179 -3.87 11.75 -9.12
C VAL A 179 -5.32 12.23 -9.11
N GLU A 180 -5.78 12.88 -10.18
CA GLU A 180 -7.19 13.32 -10.30
C GLU A 180 -8.16 12.13 -10.22
N HIS A 181 -7.79 10.98 -10.79
CA HIS A 181 -8.56 9.75 -10.72
C HIS A 181 -8.61 9.15 -9.30
N LEU A 182 -7.51 9.19 -8.55
CA LEU A 182 -7.42 8.56 -7.22
C LEU A 182 -8.02 9.40 -6.08
N ILE A 183 -7.94 10.74 -6.19
CA ILE A 183 -8.33 11.66 -5.11
C ILE A 183 -9.78 11.44 -4.59
N PRO A 184 -10.80 11.26 -5.45
CA PRO A 184 -12.17 11.02 -5.00
C PRO A 184 -12.33 9.77 -4.11
N HIS A 185 -11.46 8.77 -4.26
CA HIS A 185 -11.55 7.49 -3.54
C HIS A 185 -10.60 7.42 -2.32
N ALA A 186 -9.74 8.42 -2.15
CA ALA A 186 -8.69 8.46 -1.12
C ALA A 186 -9.22 8.94 0.23
N ARG A 187 -9.39 8.01 1.19
CA ARG A 187 -9.76 8.32 2.59
C ARG A 187 -8.57 8.73 3.46
N ILE A 188 -7.37 8.54 2.93
CA ILE A 188 -6.09 8.84 3.57
C ILE A 188 -5.26 9.73 2.64
N PRO A 189 -4.27 10.47 3.18
CA PRO A 189 -3.38 11.31 2.36
C PRO A 189 -2.71 10.55 1.21
N LEU A 190 -2.76 11.11 0.00
CA LEU A 190 -1.96 10.63 -1.13
C LEU A 190 -0.53 11.15 -1.08
N ALA A 191 0.43 10.29 -1.43
CA ALA A 191 1.86 10.57 -1.50
C ALA A 191 2.43 10.46 -2.91
N VAL A 192 3.22 11.45 -3.34
CA VAL A 192 3.83 11.45 -4.68
C VAL A 192 5.33 11.64 -4.59
N CYS A 193 6.09 10.84 -5.38
CA CYS A 193 7.51 11.04 -5.57
C CYS A 193 7.74 12.28 -6.44
N LEU A 194 8.47 13.26 -5.93
CA LEU A 194 8.88 14.42 -6.69
C LEU A 194 10.11 14.08 -7.55
N PRO A 195 10.03 14.25 -8.88
CA PRO A 195 11.13 13.96 -9.78
C PRO A 195 12.28 14.97 -9.66
N LEU A 196 13.43 14.61 -10.21
CA LEU A 196 14.58 15.51 -10.30
C LEU A 196 14.36 16.52 -11.45
N LEU A 197 13.81 17.69 -11.11
CA LEU A 197 13.54 18.79 -12.03
C LEU A 197 14.30 20.06 -11.63
N ALA A 198 14.32 21.05 -12.53
CA ALA A 198 14.77 22.39 -12.16
C ALA A 198 13.90 22.97 -11.03
N PRO A 199 14.44 23.80 -10.13
CA PRO A 199 13.69 24.31 -8.97
C PRO A 199 12.35 24.96 -9.32
N GLU A 200 12.29 25.75 -10.39
CA GLU A 200 11.07 26.42 -10.84
C GLU A 200 9.99 25.44 -11.31
N GLU A 201 10.38 24.40 -12.06
CA GLU A 201 9.50 23.34 -12.57
C GLU A 201 9.00 22.47 -11.42
N LEU A 202 9.90 22.09 -10.51
CA LEU A 202 9.57 21.34 -9.29
C LEU A 202 8.54 22.10 -8.44
N ALA A 203 8.73 23.41 -8.27
CA ALA A 203 7.78 24.25 -7.54
C ALA A 203 6.43 24.41 -8.26
N ARG A 204 6.41 24.45 -9.60
CA ARG A 204 5.17 24.43 -10.39
C ARG A 204 4.41 23.13 -10.16
N LEU A 205 5.05 21.99 -10.41
CA LEU A 205 4.46 20.66 -10.24
C LEU A 205 3.95 20.45 -8.81
N THR A 206 4.72 20.84 -7.80
CA THR A 206 4.31 20.72 -6.39
C THR A 206 3.02 21.51 -6.12
N ARG A 207 2.87 22.72 -6.67
CA ARG A 207 1.62 23.51 -6.52
C ARG A 207 0.44 22.85 -7.21
N GLU A 208 0.67 22.24 -8.37
CA GLU A 208 -0.34 21.56 -9.17
C GLU A 208 -0.86 20.28 -8.49
N LEU A 209 0.02 19.54 -7.83
CA LEU A 209 -0.33 18.39 -7.01
C LEU A 209 -1.06 18.82 -5.72
N LEU A 210 -0.60 19.90 -5.07
CA LEU A 210 -1.25 20.46 -3.89
C LEU A 210 -2.68 20.93 -4.19
N SER A 211 -2.91 21.58 -5.34
CA SER A 211 -4.24 22.07 -5.73
C SER A 211 -5.23 20.94 -6.01
N ARG A 212 -4.74 19.74 -6.35
CA ARG A 212 -5.53 18.50 -6.53
C ARG A 212 -5.78 17.72 -5.23
N GLY A 213 -5.15 18.11 -4.12
CA GLY A 213 -5.36 17.48 -2.82
C GLY A 213 -4.24 16.52 -2.37
N VAL A 214 -3.14 16.40 -3.12
CA VAL A 214 -1.96 15.64 -2.68
C VAL A 214 -1.36 16.32 -1.44
N SER A 215 -1.17 15.54 -0.38
CA SER A 215 -0.71 16.04 0.92
C SER A 215 0.68 15.61 1.30
N ARG A 216 1.16 14.55 0.67
CA ARG A 216 2.40 13.89 1.05
C ARG A 216 3.30 13.92 -0.18
N PHE A 217 4.53 14.30 0.05
CA PHE A 217 5.54 14.36 -0.99
C PHE A 217 6.74 13.63 -0.48
N TYR A 218 7.41 12.89 -1.35
CA TYR A 218 8.72 12.33 -1.05
C TYR A 218 9.64 12.57 -2.22
N THR A 219 10.95 12.44 -2.01
CA THR A 219 11.94 12.91 -2.99
C THR A 219 12.67 11.75 -3.62
N ALA A 220 12.86 11.82 -4.94
CA ALA A 220 13.78 10.94 -5.64
C ALA A 220 15.20 11.04 -5.04
N ALA A 221 15.95 9.94 -5.12
CA ALA A 221 17.35 9.90 -4.71
C ALA A 221 18.16 10.96 -5.46
N GLY A 222 19.10 11.62 -4.75
CA GLY A 222 19.94 12.67 -5.35
C GLY A 222 19.33 14.07 -5.38
N MET A 223 18.13 14.29 -4.85
CA MET A 223 17.56 15.64 -4.73
C MET A 223 18.39 16.50 -3.75
N GLY A 224 18.95 17.60 -4.25
CA GLY A 224 19.82 18.48 -3.47
C GLY A 224 19.12 19.36 -2.43
N LYS A 225 19.88 19.88 -1.47
CA LYS A 225 19.42 20.76 -0.38
C LYS A 225 18.64 21.99 -0.87
N GLU A 226 19.07 22.60 -1.97
CA GLU A 226 18.45 23.81 -2.53
C GLU A 226 17.00 23.55 -2.97
N ALA A 227 16.76 22.44 -3.66
CA ALA A 227 15.42 22.00 -4.06
C ALA A 227 14.53 21.71 -2.83
N LEU A 228 15.07 21.01 -1.82
CA LEU A 228 14.35 20.75 -0.56
C LEU A 228 13.94 22.05 0.15
N LEU A 229 14.82 23.05 0.22
CA LEU A 229 14.52 24.34 0.84
C LEU A 229 13.36 25.05 0.14
N LEU A 230 13.34 25.04 -1.20
CA LEU A 230 12.25 25.61 -1.98
C LEU A 230 10.90 24.97 -1.63
N LEU A 231 10.85 23.63 -1.60
CA LEU A 231 9.64 22.87 -1.25
C LEU A 231 9.10 23.21 0.14
N THR A 232 10.00 23.40 1.13
CA THR A 232 9.57 23.71 2.50
C THR A 232 8.86 25.06 2.64
N SER A 233 8.98 25.97 1.67
CA SER A 233 8.21 27.22 1.63
C SER A 233 6.78 27.02 1.09
N LEU A 234 6.60 26.07 0.17
CA LEU A 234 5.30 25.71 -0.41
C LEU A 234 4.43 24.98 0.62
N PHE A 235 5.02 24.06 1.39
CA PHE A 235 4.31 23.27 2.40
C PHE A 235 3.94 24.03 3.68
N ALA A 236 4.29 25.32 3.78
CA ALA A 236 3.79 26.17 4.84
C ALA A 236 2.30 26.54 4.65
N GLN A 237 1.74 26.30 3.47
CA GLN A 237 0.35 26.58 3.14
C GLN A 237 -0.55 25.45 3.64
N ALA A 238 -1.69 25.80 4.25
CA ALA A 238 -2.70 24.84 4.65
C ALA A 238 -3.50 24.38 3.42
N PHE A 239 -3.92 23.11 3.41
CA PHE A 239 -4.81 22.57 2.39
C PHE A 239 -5.87 21.68 3.07
N SER A 240 -6.95 21.40 2.35
CA SER A 240 -7.96 20.43 2.77
C SER A 240 -7.90 19.22 1.85
N LEU A 241 -7.88 18.02 2.43
CA LEU A 241 -8.26 16.83 1.68
C LEU A 241 -9.73 16.98 1.27
N PRO A 242 -10.09 16.83 -0.01
CA PRO A 242 -11.49 16.66 -0.35
C PRO A 242 -12.02 15.42 0.38
N PRO A 243 -13.28 15.44 0.86
CA PRO A 243 -13.88 14.25 1.43
C PRO A 243 -13.93 13.17 0.33
N ALA A 244 -13.48 11.95 0.67
CA ALA A 244 -13.65 10.82 -0.23
C ALA A 244 -15.15 10.56 -0.44
N GLU A 245 -15.52 10.15 -1.65
CA GLU A 245 -16.88 9.69 -1.93
C GLU A 245 -17.12 8.38 -1.16
N GLU A 246 -18.24 8.29 -0.44
CA GLU A 246 -18.64 7.07 0.29
C GLU A 246 -19.23 6.06 -0.70
N GLU A 247 -18.37 5.47 -1.52
CA GLU A 247 -18.78 4.45 -2.48
C GLU A 247 -18.41 3.04 -1.97
N THR A 248 -19.38 2.13 -2.10
CA THR A 248 -19.21 0.71 -1.76
C THR A 248 -18.44 0.01 -2.88
N LEU A 249 -17.12 0.22 -2.89
CA LEU A 249 -16.20 -0.39 -3.85
C LEU A 249 -15.67 -1.74 -3.34
N ALA A 250 -15.98 -2.82 -4.05
CA ALA A 250 -15.22 -4.07 -3.98
C ALA A 250 -14.00 -3.98 -4.92
N ALA A 251 -13.01 -4.83 -4.71
CA ALA A 251 -11.81 -4.85 -5.56
C ALA A 251 -11.19 -6.25 -5.61
N CYS A 252 -10.72 -6.65 -6.78
CA CYS A 252 -9.70 -7.68 -6.98
C CYS A 252 -8.34 -7.00 -7.19
N ALA A 253 -7.29 -7.75 -7.52
CA ALA A 253 -5.95 -7.17 -7.67
C ALA A 253 -5.84 -6.19 -8.83
N ASP A 254 -6.56 -6.43 -9.93
CA ASP A 254 -6.46 -5.73 -11.21
C ASP A 254 -7.66 -4.81 -11.52
N GLN A 255 -8.70 -4.78 -10.67
CA GLN A 255 -9.88 -3.94 -10.91
C GLN A 255 -10.71 -3.62 -9.66
N THR A 256 -11.43 -2.49 -9.70
CA THR A 256 -12.50 -2.12 -8.75
C THR A 256 -13.91 -2.27 -9.31
N PHE A 257 -14.86 -2.61 -8.43
CA PHE A 257 -16.27 -2.80 -8.78
C PHE A 257 -17.18 -1.93 -7.89
N PHE A 258 -18.05 -1.16 -8.53
CA PHE A 258 -19.12 -0.44 -7.84
C PHE A 258 -20.26 -1.38 -7.50
N LEU A 259 -20.51 -1.56 -6.20
CA LEU A 259 -21.59 -2.44 -5.77
C LEU A 259 -22.95 -1.74 -5.80
N ARG A 260 -23.96 -2.46 -6.30
CA ARG A 260 -25.37 -2.04 -6.35
C ARG A 260 -26.21 -3.07 -5.61
N GLU A 261 -27.34 -2.63 -5.04
CA GLU A 261 -28.24 -3.52 -4.28
C GLU A 261 -28.87 -4.64 -5.12
N ASP A 262 -28.90 -4.48 -6.45
CA ASP A 262 -29.58 -5.40 -7.38
C ASP A 262 -28.63 -6.33 -8.14
N MET A 263 -27.37 -6.45 -7.72
CA MET A 263 -26.38 -7.30 -8.38
C MET A 263 -26.72 -8.78 -8.25
N ALA A 264 -26.53 -9.52 -9.35
CA ALA A 264 -26.76 -10.96 -9.39
C ALA A 264 -25.56 -11.74 -8.81
N TYR A 265 -25.81 -12.59 -7.83
CA TYR A 265 -24.81 -13.52 -7.28
C TYR A 265 -24.75 -14.80 -8.13
N SER A 266 -23.57 -15.42 -8.19
CA SER A 266 -23.40 -16.77 -8.73
C SER A 266 -24.08 -17.81 -7.83
N ASP A 267 -24.17 -19.06 -8.33
CA ASP A 267 -24.33 -20.19 -7.42
C ASP A 267 -23.14 -20.27 -6.45
N LEU A 268 -23.36 -20.86 -5.27
CA LEU A 268 -22.32 -21.02 -4.26
C LEU A 268 -21.22 -21.98 -4.75
N LEU A 269 -20.01 -21.46 -4.92
CA LEU A 269 -18.85 -22.22 -5.40
C LEU A 269 -18.07 -22.82 -4.23
N GLU A 270 -17.80 -24.12 -4.31
CA GLU A 270 -16.99 -24.85 -3.33
C GLU A 270 -15.51 -24.74 -3.67
N CYS A 271 -14.66 -24.53 -2.67
CA CYS A 271 -13.22 -24.47 -2.86
C CYS A 271 -12.63 -25.83 -3.23
N SER A 272 -11.72 -25.82 -4.20
CA SER A 272 -10.94 -26.98 -4.62
C SER A 272 -9.55 -26.54 -5.07
N VAL A 273 -8.63 -27.49 -5.22
CA VAL A 273 -7.25 -27.21 -5.68
C VAL A 273 -7.23 -26.44 -7.00
N ASP A 274 -8.14 -26.77 -7.90
CA ASP A 274 -8.35 -26.07 -9.16
C ASP A 274 -9.81 -25.61 -9.23
N MET A 275 -10.03 -24.31 -9.30
CA MET A 275 -11.36 -23.69 -9.40
C MET A 275 -11.64 -23.11 -10.80
N ALA A 276 -10.73 -23.25 -11.77
CA ALA A 276 -10.81 -22.53 -13.04
C ALA A 276 -12.11 -22.77 -13.81
N ASP A 277 -12.49 -24.04 -14.01
CA ASP A 277 -13.72 -24.38 -14.74
C ASP A 277 -14.98 -23.88 -14.02
N GLN A 278 -14.98 -23.90 -12.69
CA GLN A 278 -16.11 -23.44 -11.88
C GLN A 278 -16.29 -21.92 -11.97
N VAL A 279 -15.18 -21.18 -11.82
CA VAL A 279 -15.16 -19.72 -11.91
C VAL A 279 -15.57 -19.28 -13.31
N ILE A 280 -14.98 -19.85 -14.37
CA ILE A 280 -15.33 -19.51 -15.76
C ILE A 280 -16.81 -19.79 -16.03
N SER A 281 -17.33 -20.95 -15.62
CA SER A 281 -18.74 -21.28 -15.83
C SER A 281 -19.68 -20.35 -15.06
N ALA A 282 -19.28 -19.87 -13.89
CA ALA A 282 -20.05 -18.91 -13.10
C ALA A 282 -20.05 -17.53 -13.77
N GLU A 283 -18.90 -17.03 -14.22
CA GLU A 283 -18.79 -15.76 -14.94
C GLU A 283 -19.62 -15.78 -16.25
N ASP A 284 -19.55 -16.88 -17.01
CA ASP A 284 -20.32 -17.06 -18.26
C ASP A 284 -21.84 -17.15 -18.05
N SER A 285 -22.30 -17.42 -16.81
CA SER A 285 -23.72 -17.45 -16.48
C SER A 285 -24.36 -16.05 -16.43
N GLY A 286 -23.54 -15.00 -16.42
CA GLY A 286 -23.98 -13.61 -16.33
C GLY A 286 -24.18 -13.10 -14.90
N CYS A 287 -23.60 -13.77 -13.90
CA CYS A 287 -23.51 -13.23 -12.55
C CYS A 287 -22.59 -11.99 -12.51
N GLU A 288 -22.79 -11.15 -11.50
CA GLU A 288 -22.00 -9.95 -11.25
C GLU A 288 -21.12 -10.08 -9.99
N ILE A 289 -21.42 -11.04 -9.10
CA ILE A 289 -20.68 -11.32 -7.87
C ILE A 289 -20.46 -12.83 -7.76
N LEU A 290 -19.22 -13.27 -7.51
CA LEU A 290 -18.88 -14.67 -7.25
C LEU A 290 -19.07 -14.97 -5.75
N GLN A 291 -19.94 -15.93 -5.45
CA GLN A 291 -20.20 -16.41 -4.09
C GLN A 291 -19.33 -17.64 -3.81
N ILE A 292 -18.41 -17.54 -2.85
CA ILE A 292 -17.44 -18.60 -2.51
C ILE A 292 -17.70 -19.11 -1.11
N HIS A 293 -17.82 -20.43 -0.98
CA HIS A 293 -17.97 -21.12 0.30
C HIS A 293 -16.60 -21.43 0.93
N ILE A 294 -16.43 -21.04 2.19
CA ILE A 294 -15.21 -21.27 2.98
C ILE A 294 -15.56 -22.08 4.23
N GLY A 295 -15.55 -23.41 4.11
CA GLY A 295 -15.87 -24.31 5.22
C GLY A 295 -14.70 -24.56 6.18
N SER A 296 -13.46 -24.43 5.70
CA SER A 296 -12.26 -24.78 6.46
C SER A 296 -11.06 -23.89 6.15
N LEU A 297 -9.98 -24.07 6.93
CA LEU A 297 -8.69 -23.41 6.67
C LEU A 297 -8.07 -23.85 5.34
N ASP A 298 -8.29 -25.09 4.91
CA ASP A 298 -7.81 -25.58 3.62
C ASP A 298 -8.58 -24.90 2.48
N ASP A 299 -9.90 -24.77 2.61
CA ASP A 299 -10.73 -24.05 1.63
C ASP A 299 -10.28 -22.59 1.48
N ALA A 300 -10.03 -21.92 2.60
CA ALA A 300 -9.52 -20.54 2.61
C ALA A 300 -8.16 -20.41 1.89
N TYR A 301 -7.28 -21.39 2.09
CA TYR A 301 -5.98 -21.44 1.42
C TYR A 301 -6.13 -21.72 -0.09
N GLN A 302 -6.92 -22.71 -0.49
CA GLN A 302 -7.18 -23.01 -1.90
C GLN A 302 -7.86 -21.84 -2.61
N PHE A 303 -8.81 -21.18 -1.95
CA PHE A 303 -9.42 -19.94 -2.44
C PHE A 303 -8.35 -18.88 -2.73
N GLY A 304 -7.44 -18.64 -1.78
CA GLY A 304 -6.32 -17.71 -1.95
C GLY A 304 -5.48 -17.99 -3.19
N LEU A 305 -5.10 -19.25 -3.40
CA LEU A 305 -4.29 -19.67 -4.56
C LEU A 305 -5.02 -19.49 -5.90
N ASN A 306 -6.36 -19.53 -5.89
CA ASN A 306 -7.18 -19.38 -7.09
C ASN A 306 -7.70 -17.95 -7.27
N ALA A 307 -7.57 -17.05 -6.29
CA ALA A 307 -8.22 -15.74 -6.30
C ALA A 307 -7.80 -14.84 -7.49
N ASP A 308 -6.56 -14.96 -7.96
CA ASP A 308 -6.03 -14.15 -9.07
C ASP A 308 -6.70 -14.46 -10.42
N MET A 309 -7.45 -15.55 -10.55
CA MET A 309 -8.22 -15.85 -11.77
C MET A 309 -9.62 -15.23 -11.79
N MET A 310 -10.10 -14.75 -10.63
CA MET A 310 -11.46 -14.23 -10.48
C MET A 310 -11.51 -12.78 -10.97
N ARG A 311 -12.39 -12.51 -11.95
CA ARG A 311 -12.54 -11.17 -12.56
C ARG A 311 -13.79 -10.43 -12.14
N LEU A 312 -14.50 -11.00 -11.16
CA LEU A 312 -15.69 -10.42 -10.54
C LEU A 312 -15.42 -10.20 -9.05
N PRO A 313 -16.16 -9.27 -8.41
CA PRO A 313 -16.10 -9.11 -6.97
C PRO A 313 -16.50 -10.41 -6.27
N VAL A 314 -15.81 -10.70 -5.17
CA VAL A 314 -15.97 -11.95 -4.40
C VAL A 314 -16.78 -11.69 -3.14
N SER A 315 -17.80 -12.51 -2.91
CA SER A 315 -18.56 -12.62 -1.65
C SER A 315 -18.23 -13.93 -0.96
N LEU A 316 -17.78 -13.84 0.30
CA LEU A 316 -17.36 -14.97 1.12
C LEU A 316 -18.51 -15.40 2.03
N VAL A 317 -18.83 -16.70 1.98
CA VAL A 317 -19.74 -17.38 2.90
C VAL A 317 -18.91 -18.35 3.73
N ALA A 318 -18.70 -18.06 5.00
CA ALA A 318 -17.82 -18.85 5.87
C ALA A 318 -18.57 -19.52 7.03
N ASP A 319 -18.13 -20.73 7.37
CA ASP A 319 -18.71 -21.54 8.45
C ASP A 319 -18.16 -21.19 9.85
N ASN A 320 -16.98 -20.59 9.91
CA ASN A 320 -16.31 -20.25 11.17
C ASN A 320 -15.35 -19.07 11.02
N VAL A 321 -14.94 -18.52 12.17
CA VAL A 321 -14.15 -17.29 12.28
C VAL A 321 -12.77 -17.48 11.68
N GLU A 322 -12.13 -18.61 11.98
CA GLU A 322 -10.76 -18.91 11.55
C GLU A 322 -10.68 -19.07 10.02
N ALA A 323 -11.68 -19.71 9.42
CA ALA A 323 -11.79 -19.86 7.97
C ALA A 323 -12.01 -18.51 7.27
N LEU A 324 -12.92 -17.68 7.80
CA LEU A 324 -13.17 -16.33 7.26
C LEU A 324 -11.93 -15.43 7.37
N GLU A 325 -11.30 -15.39 8.54
CA GLU A 325 -10.09 -14.59 8.75
C GLU A 325 -8.97 -15.03 7.80
N THR A 326 -8.78 -16.34 7.64
CA THR A 326 -7.77 -16.87 6.72
C THR A 326 -8.08 -16.47 5.28
N ALA A 327 -9.33 -16.61 4.82
CA ALA A 327 -9.71 -16.21 3.46
C ALA A 327 -9.48 -14.72 3.21
N LEU A 328 -9.79 -13.87 4.19
CA LEU A 328 -9.54 -12.43 4.13
C LEU A 328 -8.04 -12.07 4.11
N ILE A 329 -7.19 -12.85 4.77
CA ILE A 329 -5.73 -12.69 4.72
C ILE A 329 -5.22 -12.96 3.30
N TYR A 330 -5.63 -14.08 2.70
CA TYR A 330 -5.15 -14.53 1.40
C TYR A 330 -5.76 -13.78 0.20
N TYR A 331 -6.96 -13.19 0.34
CA TYR A 331 -7.60 -12.49 -0.77
C TYR A 331 -6.91 -11.17 -1.13
N ASN A 332 -6.32 -11.04 -2.31
CA ASN A 332 -5.67 -9.81 -2.78
C ASN A 332 -6.68 -8.77 -3.29
N GLY A 333 -7.48 -8.22 -2.39
CA GLY A 333 -8.49 -7.23 -2.74
C GLY A 333 -9.37 -6.80 -1.57
N ARG A 334 -10.54 -6.28 -1.89
CA ARG A 334 -11.60 -5.89 -0.96
C ARG A 334 -12.83 -6.77 -1.17
N ALA A 335 -12.90 -7.85 -0.40
CA ALA A 335 -13.98 -8.84 -0.45
C ALA A 335 -15.26 -8.34 0.20
N ILE A 336 -16.37 -9.00 -0.12
CA ILE A 336 -17.64 -8.91 0.58
C ILE A 336 -17.73 -10.09 1.56
N ILE A 337 -18.18 -9.83 2.78
CA ILE A 337 -18.58 -10.84 3.76
C ILE A 337 -20.10 -10.91 3.70
N ASP A 338 -20.60 -12.08 3.32
CA ASP A 338 -22.02 -12.31 3.09
C ASP A 338 -22.77 -12.49 4.40
N SER A 339 -24.00 -11.96 4.48
CA SER A 339 -24.95 -12.26 5.57
C SER A 339 -25.25 -13.74 5.79
N LEU A 340 -24.94 -14.61 4.83
CA LEU A 340 -25.09 -16.07 4.93
C LEU A 340 -24.01 -16.75 5.81
N CYS A 341 -22.98 -16.04 6.27
CA CYS A 341 -21.99 -16.59 7.19
C CYS A 341 -22.64 -17.06 8.50
N ASP A 342 -22.23 -18.22 9.02
CA ASP A 342 -22.70 -18.74 10.32
C ASP A 342 -21.94 -18.10 11.50
N LEU A 343 -21.90 -16.77 11.52
CA LEU A 343 -21.12 -15.96 12.45
C LEU A 343 -21.96 -14.82 13.04
N ASP A 344 -21.60 -14.36 14.24
CA ASP A 344 -22.26 -13.22 14.85
C ASP A 344 -21.83 -11.89 14.23
N GLU A 345 -22.72 -10.89 14.26
CA GLU A 345 -22.50 -9.58 13.64
C GLU A 345 -21.29 -8.82 14.22
N GLU A 346 -20.95 -9.02 15.50
CA GLU A 346 -19.82 -8.34 16.15
C GLU A 346 -18.49 -8.88 15.61
N THR A 347 -18.40 -10.20 15.45
CA THR A 347 -17.25 -10.86 14.82
C THR A 347 -17.09 -10.45 13.37
N ILE A 348 -18.17 -10.46 12.57
CA ILE A 348 -18.16 -10.00 11.17
C ILE A 348 -17.69 -8.55 11.08
N SER A 349 -18.24 -7.65 11.91
CA SER A 349 -17.85 -6.24 11.92
C SER A 349 -16.37 -6.03 12.28
N THR A 350 -15.84 -6.86 13.19
CA THR A 350 -14.44 -6.79 13.63
C THR A 350 -13.51 -7.24 12.51
N LEU A 351 -13.79 -8.38 11.88
CA LEU A 351 -13.00 -8.88 10.75
C LEU A 351 -13.07 -7.96 9.53
N ALA A 352 -14.27 -7.47 9.20
CA ALA A 352 -14.46 -6.53 8.10
C ALA A 352 -13.62 -5.26 8.27
N LYS A 353 -13.59 -4.70 9.48
CA LYS A 353 -12.73 -3.54 9.80
C LYS A 353 -11.25 -3.89 9.77
N GLY A 354 -10.87 -5.05 10.27
CA GLY A 354 -9.47 -5.48 10.38
C GLY A 354 -8.79 -5.81 9.04
N TYR A 355 -9.57 -6.26 8.06
CA TYR A 355 -9.11 -6.69 6.74
C TYR A 355 -9.71 -5.88 5.58
N ASN A 356 -10.39 -4.77 5.88
CA ASN A 356 -11.05 -3.89 4.92
C ASN A 356 -12.07 -4.59 4.01
N ALA A 357 -12.85 -5.52 4.56
CA ALA A 357 -13.94 -6.15 3.83
C ALA A 357 -15.23 -5.31 3.90
N LEU A 358 -16.13 -5.56 2.96
CA LEU A 358 -17.49 -5.07 2.96
C LEU A 358 -18.40 -6.07 3.67
N VAL A 359 -19.48 -5.61 4.27
CA VAL A 359 -20.51 -6.49 4.85
C VAL A 359 -21.80 -6.18 4.13
N LEU A 360 -22.40 -7.18 3.49
CA LEU A 360 -23.65 -7.07 2.72
C LEU A 360 -24.69 -8.10 3.18
#